data_AF-A0A0W0FVG6-F1
#
_entry.id   AF-A0A0W0FVG6-F1
#
_cell.length_a   1.000
_cell.length_b   1.000
_cell.length_c   1.000
_cell.angle_alpha   90.00
_cell.angle_beta   90.00
_cell.angle_gamma   90.00
#
_symmetry.space_group_name_H-M   'P 1'
#
loop_
_entity.id
_entity.type
_entity.pdbx_description
1 polymer ?
#
loop_
_entity_poly.entity_id
_entity_poly.type
_entity_poly.pdbx_seq_one_letter_code
_entity_poly.pdbx_strand_id
1 'polypeptide(L)'
;MRALNGFYLDDDIINRILCSSDFGTLYAAILTAKSFYRVFQTHPNSILRAVAHNVSGPAISQALRYIRFVDEARRTQDLEDFFSFTHKNRKSKTSQLTYLESWRFKRALYRIMLYSHIFPGSRWLSEDGRQEDANDDEDESED
;
A
#
# COMPACT_ATOMS: atom_id res chain seq x y z
N MET A 1 -10.19 -22.25 -19.55
CA MET A 1 -9.35 -23.48 -19.53
C MET A 1 -9.43 -24.07 -18.14
N ARG A 2 -10.05 -25.24 -17.97
CA ARG A 2 -10.18 -25.93 -16.66
C ARG A 2 -8.82 -26.48 -16.26
N ALA A 3 -8.22 -25.93 -15.21
CA ALA A 3 -7.04 -26.51 -14.60
C ALA A 3 -7.43 -27.82 -13.91
N LEU A 4 -6.78 -28.92 -14.31
CA LEU A 4 -6.87 -30.25 -13.68
C LEU A 4 -6.26 -30.19 -12.27
N ASN A 5 -6.99 -29.63 -11.31
CA ASN A 5 -6.74 -29.79 -9.89
C ASN A 5 -7.56 -31.00 -9.42
N GLY A 6 -6.98 -31.91 -8.63
CA GLY A 6 -7.63 -33.14 -8.14
C GLY A 6 -8.84 -32.93 -7.21
N PHE A 7 -9.42 -31.74 -7.17
CA PHE A 7 -10.67 -31.40 -6.48
C PHE A 7 -11.69 -30.97 -7.56
N TYR A 8 -12.84 -31.64 -7.61
CA TYR A 8 -13.96 -31.37 -8.52
C TYR A 8 -14.73 -30.08 -8.16
N LEU A 9 -14.05 -29.06 -7.64
CA LEU A 9 -14.67 -27.80 -7.21
C LEU A 9 -14.13 -26.65 -8.04
N ASP A 10 -15.03 -25.82 -8.54
CA ASP A 10 -14.68 -24.64 -9.32
C ASP A 10 -13.89 -23.63 -8.46
N ASP A 11 -12.94 -22.93 -9.08
CA ASP A 11 -12.08 -21.95 -8.40
C ASP A 11 -12.94 -20.83 -7.77
N ASP A 12 -14.07 -20.50 -8.38
CA ASP A 12 -15.05 -19.53 -7.84
C ASP A 12 -15.68 -20.00 -6.52
N ILE A 13 -15.99 -21.30 -6.41
CA ILE A 13 -16.56 -21.89 -5.20
C ILE A 13 -15.50 -21.90 -4.10
N ILE A 14 -14.28 -22.31 -4.43
CA ILE A 14 -13.14 -22.28 -3.50
C ILE A 14 -12.91 -20.86 -3.01
N ASN A 15 -12.91 -19.87 -3.90
CA ASN A 15 -12.75 -18.46 -3.54
C ASN A 15 -13.86 -17.99 -2.58
N ARG A 16 -15.12 -18.36 -2.84
CA ARG A 16 -16.25 -18.00 -1.97
C ARG A 16 -16.16 -18.64 -0.59
N ILE A 17 -15.73 -19.90 -0.51
CA ILE A 17 -15.46 -20.59 0.76
C ILE A 17 -14.37 -19.84 1.53
N LEU A 18 -13.23 -19.56 0.88
CA LEU A 18 -12.12 -18.83 1.50
C LEU A 18 -12.53 -17.43 1.99
N CYS A 19 -13.37 -16.72 1.24
CA CYS A 19 -13.87 -15.39 1.61
C CYS A 19 -14.83 -15.41 2.82
N SER A 20 -15.45 -16.55 3.13
CA SER A 20 -16.39 -16.69 4.26
C SER A 20 -15.74 -17.12 5.57
N SER A 21 -14.48 -17.55 5.50
CA SER A 21 -13.71 -18.08 6.65
C SER A 21 -13.17 -16.99 7.57
N ASP A 22 -12.66 -17.40 8.73
CA ASP A 22 -11.80 -16.60 9.60
C ASP A 22 -10.31 -16.81 9.27
N PHE A 23 -9.41 -16.02 9.90
CA PHE A 23 -7.97 -16.14 9.61
C PHE A 23 -7.39 -17.51 9.99
N GLY A 24 -7.87 -18.13 11.07
CA GLY A 24 -7.42 -19.45 11.49
C GLY A 24 -7.77 -20.54 10.48
N THR A 25 -9.04 -20.57 10.05
CA THR A 25 -9.53 -21.53 9.06
C THR A 25 -8.95 -21.26 7.67
N LEU A 26 -8.76 -20.00 7.28
CA LEU A 26 -8.09 -19.62 6.04
C LEU A 26 -6.66 -20.19 5.99
N TYR A 27 -5.89 -19.99 7.06
CA TYR A 27 -4.50 -20.44 7.12
C TYR A 27 -4.42 -21.97 7.08
N ALA A 28 -5.27 -22.66 7.85
CA ALA A 28 -5.36 -24.12 7.81
C ALA A 28 -5.74 -24.63 6.40
N ALA A 29 -6.77 -24.05 5.77
CA ALA A 29 -7.22 -24.44 4.44
C ALA A 29 -6.12 -24.30 3.39
N ILE A 30 -5.40 -23.18 3.39
CA ILE A 30 -4.28 -22.92 2.47
C ILE A 30 -3.14 -23.94 2.66
N LEU A 31 -2.83 -24.33 3.90
CA LEU A 31 -1.78 -25.31 4.17
C LEU A 31 -2.21 -26.75 3.84
N THR A 32 -3.49 -27.06 3.96
CA THR A 32 -3.99 -28.43 3.74
C THR A 32 -4.00 -28.85 2.28
N ALA A 33 -4.23 -27.93 1.34
CA ALA A 33 -4.44 -28.29 -0.06
C ALA A 33 -3.92 -27.24 -1.06
N LYS A 34 -3.19 -27.73 -2.08
CA LYS A 34 -2.59 -26.91 -3.14
C LYS A 34 -3.63 -26.15 -3.99
N SER A 35 -4.84 -26.68 -4.13
CA SER A 35 -5.93 -26.00 -4.85
C SER A 35 -6.37 -24.72 -4.13
N PHE A 36 -6.60 -24.78 -2.83
CA PHE A 36 -6.91 -23.61 -2.00
C PHE A 36 -5.77 -22.60 -1.98
N TYR A 37 -4.52 -23.08 -1.88
CA TYR A 37 -3.37 -22.20 -2.00
C TYR A 37 -3.29 -21.49 -3.36
N ARG A 38 -3.55 -22.20 -4.47
CA ARG A 38 -3.56 -21.60 -5.81
C ARG A 38 -4.61 -20.49 -5.92
N VAL A 39 -5.85 -20.75 -5.52
CA VAL A 39 -6.92 -19.74 -5.55
C VAL A 39 -6.58 -18.55 -4.64
N PHE A 40 -5.98 -18.81 -3.47
CA PHE A 40 -5.49 -17.75 -2.59
C PHE A 40 -4.40 -16.90 -3.25
N GLN A 41 -3.44 -17.51 -3.95
CA GLN A 41 -2.38 -16.79 -4.66
C GLN A 41 -2.94 -15.90 -5.78
N THR A 42 -4.03 -16.30 -6.43
CA THR A 42 -4.65 -15.51 -7.49
C THR A 42 -5.35 -14.26 -6.93
N HIS A 43 -6.00 -14.37 -5.75
CA HIS A 43 -6.82 -13.29 -5.19
C HIS A 43 -6.56 -12.98 -3.70
N PRO A 44 -5.31 -12.78 -3.25
CA PRO A 44 -4.98 -12.69 -1.83
C PRO A 44 -5.63 -11.47 -1.17
N ASN A 45 -5.60 -10.31 -1.84
CA ASN A 45 -6.15 -9.07 -1.30
C ASN A 45 -7.68 -9.12 -1.12
N SER A 46 -8.40 -9.78 -2.04
CA SER A 46 -9.86 -9.90 -1.97
C SER A 46 -10.26 -10.81 -0.81
N ILE A 47 -9.62 -11.98 -0.72
CA ILE A 47 -9.88 -12.96 0.34
C ILE A 47 -9.53 -12.37 1.70
N LEU A 48 -8.35 -11.75 1.85
CA LEU A 48 -7.94 -11.13 3.11
C LEU A 48 -8.88 -9.99 3.52
N ARG A 49 -9.33 -9.16 2.58
CA ARG A 49 -10.30 -8.08 2.88
C ARG A 49 -11.64 -8.66 3.32
N ALA A 50 -12.15 -9.70 2.66
CA ALA A 50 -13.40 -10.36 3.03
C ALA A 50 -13.31 -11.00 4.41
N VAL A 51 -12.25 -11.77 4.68
CA VAL A 51 -11.99 -12.40 5.99
C VAL A 51 -11.83 -11.34 7.08
N ALA A 52 -11.09 -10.27 6.81
CA ALA A 52 -10.95 -9.17 7.76
C ALA A 52 -12.29 -8.48 8.05
N HIS A 53 -13.14 -8.32 7.04
CA HIS A 53 -14.49 -7.79 7.21
C HIS A 53 -15.40 -8.75 7.99
N ASN A 54 -15.27 -10.07 7.82
CA ASN A 54 -16.04 -11.04 8.61
C ASN A 54 -15.63 -11.01 10.09
N VAL A 55 -14.34 -10.90 10.38
CA VAL A 55 -13.82 -10.89 11.76
C VAL A 55 -14.06 -9.55 12.46
N SER A 56 -13.79 -8.44 11.78
CA SER A 56 -13.86 -7.09 12.36
C SER A 56 -15.23 -6.42 12.18
N GLY A 57 -16.07 -6.98 11.30
CA GLY A 57 -17.34 -6.40 10.92
C GLY A 57 -17.19 -5.05 10.17
N PRO A 58 -18.24 -4.22 10.19
CA PRO A 58 -18.26 -2.92 9.49
C PRO A 58 -17.26 -1.90 10.08
N ALA A 59 -16.69 -2.18 11.26
CA ALA A 59 -15.73 -1.31 11.93
C ALA A 59 -14.35 -1.31 11.28
N ILE A 60 -14.05 -2.24 10.35
CA ILE A 60 -12.72 -2.36 9.73
C ILE A 60 -12.21 -1.06 9.10
N SER A 61 -13.08 -0.32 8.41
CA SER A 61 -12.71 0.94 7.76
C SER A 61 -12.35 2.02 8.78
N GLN A 62 -13.06 2.05 9.90
CA GLN A 62 -12.81 3.01 10.99
C GLN A 62 -11.53 2.66 11.74
N ALA A 63 -11.32 1.37 12.04
CA ALA A 63 -10.11 0.87 12.67
C ALA A 63 -8.87 1.10 11.79
N LEU A 64 -8.93 0.80 10.50
CA LEU A 64 -7.84 1.08 9.55
C LEU A 64 -7.56 2.57 9.46
N ARG A 65 -8.59 3.41 9.44
CA ARG A 65 -8.44 4.87 9.42
C ARG A 65 -7.76 5.37 10.69
N TYR A 66 -8.15 4.85 11.85
CA TYR A 66 -7.51 5.17 13.13
C TYR A 66 -6.04 4.75 13.16
N ILE A 67 -5.72 3.51 12.76
CA ILE A 67 -4.33 3.01 12.69
C ILE A 67 -3.48 3.91 11.80
N ARG A 68 -3.98 4.26 10.61
CA ARG A 68 -3.27 5.18 9.70
C ARG A 68 -3.03 6.54 10.35
N PHE A 69 -4.03 7.12 11.00
CA PHE A 69 -3.86 8.40 11.69
C PHE A 69 -2.85 8.33 12.84
N VAL A 70 -2.81 7.24 13.61
CA VAL A 70 -1.84 7.07 14.70
C VAL A 70 -0.42 6.95 14.15
N ASP A 71 -0.23 6.16 13.10
CA ASP A 71 1.07 6.01 12.44
C ASP A 71 1.55 7.35 11.85
N GLU A 72 0.64 8.09 11.21
CA GLU A 72 0.92 9.42 10.68
C GLU A 72 1.29 10.39 11.79
N ALA A 73 0.54 10.42 12.90
CA ALA A 73 0.85 11.26 14.05
C ALA A 73 2.24 10.94 14.63
N ARG A 74 2.60 9.65 14.74
CA ARG A 74 3.93 9.23 15.19
C ARG A 74 5.02 9.73 14.24
N ARG A 75 4.84 9.54 12.92
CA ARG A 75 5.79 10.06 11.92
C ARG A 75 5.92 11.58 11.99
N THR A 76 4.82 12.31 12.22
CA THR A 76 4.89 13.77 12.38
C THR A 76 5.68 14.18 13.62
N GLN A 77 5.61 13.40 14.70
CA GLN A 77 6.40 13.65 15.90
C GLN A 77 7.90 13.39 15.65
N ASP A 78 8.24 12.29 14.97
CA ASP A 78 9.63 11.98 14.62
C ASP A 78 10.25 13.07 13.71
N LEU A 79 9.48 13.57 12.74
CA LEU A 79 9.89 14.66 11.86
C LEU A 79 10.02 15.99 12.61
N GLU A 80 9.16 16.24 13.59
CA GLU A 80 9.24 17.42 14.45
C GLU A 80 10.51 17.41 15.29
N ASP A 81 10.82 16.26 15.91
CA ASP A 81 12.04 16.07 16.70
C ASP A 81 13.27 16.29 15.81
N PHE A 82 13.29 15.73 14.60
CA PHE A 82 14.36 15.96 13.62
C PHE A 82 14.50 17.44 13.22
N PHE A 83 13.39 18.12 12.94
CA PHE A 83 13.39 19.55 12.60
C PHE A 83 13.94 20.39 13.76
N SER A 84 13.56 20.05 14.99
CA SER A 84 14.08 20.69 16.20
C SER A 84 15.58 20.44 16.37
N PHE A 85 16.08 19.23 16.13
CA PHE A 85 17.51 18.93 16.25
C PHE A 85 18.36 19.67 15.22
N THR A 86 17.81 19.88 14.03
CA THR A 86 18.51 20.57 12.94
C THR A 86 18.52 22.08 13.09
N HIS A 87 17.41 22.68 13.55
CA HIS A 87 17.22 24.14 13.50
C HIS A 87 17.16 24.84 14.88
N LYS A 88 17.06 24.09 15.99
CA LYS A 88 17.02 24.67 17.35
C LYS A 88 18.18 24.20 18.21
N ASN A 89 18.23 22.91 18.52
CA ASN A 89 19.24 22.37 19.41
C ASN A 89 19.56 20.91 19.08
N ARG A 90 20.76 20.70 18.55
CA ARG A 90 21.25 19.40 18.09
C ARG A 90 21.54 18.41 19.22
N LYS A 91 21.67 18.87 20.47
CA LYS A 91 22.02 18.01 21.62
C LYS A 91 20.81 17.51 22.40
N SER A 92 19.60 17.99 22.09
CA SER A 92 18.38 17.57 22.79
C SER A 92 17.89 16.22 22.28
N LYS A 93 17.18 15.46 23.13
CA LYS A 93 16.56 14.17 22.77
C LYS A 93 15.08 14.29 22.38
N THR A 94 14.48 15.46 22.56
CA THR A 94 13.08 15.75 22.26
C THR A 94 12.96 17.13 21.62
N SER A 95 11.87 17.35 20.87
CA SER A 95 11.52 18.65 20.30
C SER A 95 11.58 19.76 21.37
N GLN A 96 12.27 20.84 21.01
CA GLN A 96 12.36 22.10 21.75
C GLN A 96 11.54 23.19 21.06
N LEU A 97 10.66 22.82 20.14
CA LEU A 97 9.73 23.75 19.52
C LEU A 97 8.73 24.21 20.57
N THR A 98 8.44 25.51 20.55
CA THR A 98 7.32 26.05 21.32
C THR A 98 6.01 25.46 20.81
N TYR A 99 4.96 25.48 21.65
CA TYR A 99 3.64 25.01 21.26
C TYR A 99 3.15 25.60 19.92
N LEU A 100 3.41 26.90 19.69
CA LEU A 100 2.97 27.60 18.49
C LEU A 100 3.78 27.21 17.25
N GLU A 101 5.07 26.96 17.40
CA GLU A 101 5.93 26.45 16.31
C GLU A 101 5.58 25.00 15.97
N SER A 102 5.41 24.14 16.98
CA SER A 102 4.95 22.75 16.83
C SER A 102 3.61 22.69 16.09
N TRP A 103 2.65 23.53 16.47
CA TRP A 103 1.35 23.60 15.80
C TRP A 103 1.45 24.01 14.33
N ARG A 104 2.27 25.03 14.01
CA ARG A 104 2.51 25.45 12.63
C ARG A 104 3.16 24.35 11.80
N PHE A 105 4.16 23.66 12.37
CA PHE A 105 4.87 22.56 11.73
C PHE A 105 3.93 21.38 11.46
N LYS A 106 3.20 20.90 12.46
CA LYS A 106 2.20 19.83 12.32
C LYS A 106 1.14 20.19 11.29
N ARG A 107 0.62 21.43 11.33
CA ARG A 107 -0.38 21.90 10.36
C ARG A 107 0.17 21.89 8.92
N ALA A 108 1.44 22.25 8.72
CA ALA A 108 2.08 22.17 7.41
C ALA A 108 2.25 20.72 6.95
N LEU A 109 2.75 19.83 7.82
CA LEU A 109 2.90 18.40 7.53
C LEU A 109 1.56 17.75 7.16
N TYR A 110 0.52 17.94 7.97
CA TYR A 110 -0.79 17.39 7.67
C TYR A 110 -1.37 17.89 6.35
N ARG A 111 -1.11 19.16 5.98
CA ARG A 111 -1.51 19.69 4.68
C ARG A 111 -0.79 18.98 3.52
N ILE A 112 0.52 18.76 3.65
CA ILE A 112 1.31 18.03 2.65
C ILE A 112 0.84 16.58 2.55
N MET A 113 0.68 15.90 3.67
CA MET A 113 0.22 14.51 3.72
C MET A 113 -1.18 14.35 3.11
N LEU A 114 -2.09 15.27 3.41
CA LEU A 114 -3.41 15.32 2.81
C LEU A 114 -3.34 15.54 1.30
N TYR A 115 -2.49 16.47 0.84
CA TYR A 115 -2.28 16.72 -0.59
C TYR A 115 -1.75 15.48 -1.29
N SER A 116 -0.73 14.81 -0.74
CA SER A 116 -0.16 13.57 -1.29
C SER A 116 -1.19 12.43 -1.30
N HIS A 117 -2.12 12.40 -0.35
CA HIS A 117 -3.18 11.40 -0.31
C HIS A 117 -4.26 11.64 -1.38
N ILE A 118 -4.64 12.90 -1.60
CA ILE A 118 -5.63 13.30 -2.62
C ILE A 118 -5.04 13.17 -4.03
N PHE A 119 -3.75 13.46 -4.18
CA PHE A 119 -3.03 13.44 -5.45
C PHE A 119 -1.83 12.46 -5.38
N PRO A 120 -2.07 11.14 -5.38
CA PRO A 120 -0.99 10.17 -5.44
C PRO A 120 -0.18 10.39 -6.72
N GLY A 121 1.14 10.57 -6.56
CA GLY A 121 2.08 11.07 -7.59
C GLY A 121 2.28 10.19 -8.84
N SER A 122 1.43 9.21 -9.11
CA SER A 122 1.52 8.32 -10.26
C SER A 122 1.06 8.94 -11.58
N ARG A 123 0.69 10.23 -11.63
CA ARG A 123 0.17 10.87 -12.86
C ARG A 123 1.10 11.87 -13.54
N TRP A 124 2.21 12.26 -12.92
CA TRP A 124 2.98 13.44 -13.36
C TRP A 124 4.43 13.16 -13.78
N LEU A 125 4.83 11.88 -13.87
CA LEU A 125 6.19 11.47 -14.31
C LEU A 125 6.19 10.67 -15.62
N SER A 126 5.08 10.65 -16.39
CA SER A 126 4.96 9.81 -17.61
C SER A 126 4.90 10.58 -18.93
N GLU A 127 5.24 11.87 -18.96
CA GLU A 127 5.36 12.65 -20.20
C GLU A 127 6.78 13.18 -20.35
N ASP A 128 7.74 12.28 -20.58
CA ASP A 128 8.94 12.61 -21.34
C ASP A 128 9.05 11.59 -22.48
N GLY A 129 8.19 11.79 -23.48
CA GLY A 129 8.27 11.09 -24.76
C GLY A 129 9.50 11.59 -25.50
N ARG A 130 10.64 10.96 -25.22
CA ARG A 130 11.78 10.95 -26.14
C ARG A 130 11.28 10.47 -27.50
N GLN A 131 11.35 11.34 -28.50
CA GLN A 131 11.41 10.91 -29.89
C GLN A 131 12.87 11.06 -30.33
N GLU A 132 13.69 10.10 -29.91
CA GLU A 132 14.99 9.81 -30.53
C GLU A 132 14.74 8.67 -31.52
N ASP A 133 14.28 8.99 -32.73
CA ASP A 133 14.35 8.05 -33.85
C ASP A 133 15.37 8.62 -34.84
N ALA A 134 16.63 8.27 -34.58
CA ALA A 134 17.69 8.29 -35.56
C ALA A 134 17.41 7.17 -36.58
N ASN A 135 17.05 7.55 -37.81
CA ASN A 135 17.20 6.68 -38.97
C ASN A 135 18.32 7.28 -39.83
N ASP A 136 19.54 6.89 -39.48
CA ASP A 136 20.71 6.99 -40.34
C ASP A 136 20.85 5.59 -40.95
N ASP A 137 20.02 5.29 -41.96
CA ASP A 137 20.14 4.06 -42.74
C ASP A 137 20.97 4.37 -43.98
N GLU A 138 22.10 3.66 -44.01
CA GLU A 138 23.12 3.56 -45.03
C GLU A 138 22.54 3.11 -46.37
N ASP A 139 22.74 3.89 -47.44
CA ASP A 139 22.65 3.40 -48.82
C ASP A 139 24.08 3.20 -49.36
N GLU A 140 24.62 2.00 -49.17
CA GLU A 140 25.63 1.40 -50.03
C GLU A 140 24.97 0.77 -51.26
N SER A 141 25.34 1.21 -52.47
CA SER A 141 25.54 0.38 -53.68
C SER A 141 25.88 1.29 -54.88
N GLU A 142 27.12 1.25 -55.38
CA GLU A 142 27.65 0.40 -56.47
C GLU A 142 27.73 1.18 -57.79
N ASP A 143 28.97 1.54 -58.17
CA ASP A 143 29.57 1.37 -59.51
C ASP A 143 31.09 1.61 -59.46
#